data_AF-U2QHB5-F1
#
_entry.id   AF-U2QHB5-F1
#
_cell.length_a   1.000
_cell.length_b   1.000
_cell.length_c   1.000
_cell.angle_alpha   90.00
_cell.angle_beta   90.00
_cell.angle_gamma   90.00
#
_symmetry.space_group_name_H-M   'P 1'
#
loop_
_entity.id
_entity.type
_entity.pdbx_description
1 polymer ?
#
loop_
_entity_poly.entity_id
_entity_poly.type
_entity_poly.pdbx_seq_one_letter_code
_entity_poly.pdbx_strand_id
1 'polypeptide(L)'
;MQKKTKEKKPKRKKGLLNSNFFVILLLLVTVAVVAINRYDNEHKSKIHVDVDKNLVQETTQEEETQNKISIFVYDPATRTVNEREITVPRQMNLIEGDFINGIIRNSNYITEDMKFRSAYNLRIDNVNTTVVKLNASFANLKKDAELYNGFSQAVTNTILKNFPNIQSVLIQIDGETNTR
;
A
#
# COMPACT_ATOMS: atom_id res chain seq x y z
N MET A 1 40.71 -90.98 12.67
CA MET A 1 41.08 -89.81 13.49
C MET A 1 40.02 -88.72 13.30
N GLN A 2 39.02 -88.66 14.19
CA GLN A 2 37.95 -87.65 14.15
C GLN A 2 38.31 -86.52 15.14
N LYS A 3 38.38 -85.26 14.68
CA LYS A 3 38.44 -84.08 15.56
C LYS A 3 37.04 -83.49 15.68
N LYS A 4 36.47 -83.57 16.89
CA LYS A 4 35.24 -82.88 17.29
C LYS A 4 35.47 -81.36 17.29
N THR A 5 34.75 -80.62 16.45
CA THR A 5 34.67 -79.16 16.54
C THR A 5 33.46 -78.81 17.41
N LYS A 6 33.69 -78.17 18.56
CA LYS A 6 32.65 -77.71 19.48
C LYS A 6 31.95 -76.47 18.91
N GLU A 7 30.65 -76.54 18.67
CA GLU A 7 29.82 -75.35 18.42
C GLU A 7 29.84 -74.40 19.64
N LYS A 8 30.24 -73.15 19.43
CA LYS A 8 29.99 -72.05 20.38
C LYS A 8 28.69 -71.35 19.97
N LYS A 9 27.65 -71.46 20.80
CA LYS A 9 26.43 -70.63 20.67
C LYS A 9 26.78 -69.15 20.85
N PRO A 10 26.29 -68.23 20.00
CA PRO A 10 26.46 -66.80 20.23
C PRO A 10 25.65 -66.34 21.45
N LYS A 11 26.32 -65.68 22.41
CA LYS A 11 25.68 -65.00 23.54
C LYS A 11 24.83 -63.84 23.00
N ARG A 12 23.51 -63.85 23.25
CA ARG A 12 22.63 -62.71 23.00
C ARG A 12 23.11 -61.50 23.83
N LYS A 13 23.39 -60.37 23.18
CA LYS A 13 23.56 -59.08 23.86
C LYS A 13 22.22 -58.70 24.50
N LYS A 14 22.22 -58.50 25.83
CA LYS A 14 21.06 -57.97 26.57
C LYS A 14 20.78 -56.56 26.06
N GLY A 15 19.59 -56.34 25.50
CA GLY A 15 19.10 -55.02 25.08
C GLY A 15 19.02 -54.09 26.30
N LEU A 16 19.55 -52.88 26.14
CA LEU A 16 19.81 -51.93 27.23
C LEU A 16 18.65 -50.95 27.46
N LEU A 17 17.40 -51.39 27.30
CA LEU A 17 16.24 -50.52 27.45
C LEU A 17 15.14 -51.28 28.19
N ASN A 18 15.24 -51.26 29.52
CA ASN A 18 14.15 -51.71 30.38
C ASN A 18 13.01 -50.68 30.27
N SER A 19 11.79 -51.16 30.03
CA SER A 19 10.58 -50.36 29.80
C SER A 19 10.35 -49.22 30.81
N ASN A 20 10.79 -49.38 32.07
CA ASN A 20 10.66 -48.37 33.11
C ASN A 20 11.55 -47.12 32.91
N PHE A 21 12.66 -47.22 32.17
CA PHE A 21 13.53 -46.05 31.93
C PHE A 21 12.84 -45.01 31.05
N PHE A 22 12.11 -45.45 30.02
CA PHE A 22 11.37 -44.56 29.14
C PHE A 22 10.24 -43.83 29.87
N VAL A 23 9.57 -44.50 30.81
CA VAL A 23 8.50 -43.90 31.61
C VAL A 23 9.06 -42.80 32.53
N ILE A 24 10.20 -43.07 33.19
CA ILE A 24 10.88 -42.08 34.03
C ILE A 24 11.39 -40.90 33.20
N LEU A 25 11.92 -41.16 32.01
CA LEU A 25 12.38 -40.12 31.09
C LEU A 25 11.23 -39.21 30.63
N LEU A 26 10.07 -39.77 30.28
CA LEU A 26 8.87 -39.01 29.91
C LEU A 26 8.37 -38.12 31.06
N LEU A 27 8.45 -38.61 32.29
CA LEU A 27 8.04 -37.86 33.48
C LEU A 27 9.00 -36.70 33.77
N LEU A 28 10.30 -36.87 33.53
CA LEU A 28 11.27 -35.78 33.65
C LEU A 28 11.09 -34.69 32.58
N VAL A 29 10.76 -35.07 31.34
CA VAL A 29 10.51 -34.11 30.25
C VAL A 29 9.27 -33.25 30.56
N THR A 30 8.19 -33.85 31.06
CA THR A 30 6.98 -33.11 31.42
C THR A 30 7.22 -32.12 32.56
N VAL A 31 7.97 -32.51 33.60
CA VAL A 31 8.35 -31.61 34.70
C VAL A 31 9.24 -30.46 34.19
N ALA A 32 10.20 -30.74 33.30
CA ALA A 32 11.07 -29.71 32.72
C ALA A 32 10.30 -28.67 31.91
N VAL A 33 9.35 -29.10 31.07
CA VAL A 33 8.51 -28.19 30.27
C VAL A 33 7.67 -27.27 31.16
N VAL A 34 7.08 -27.81 32.23
CA VAL A 34 6.29 -27.01 33.18
C VAL A 34 7.16 -25.99 33.92
N ALA A 35 8.38 -26.38 34.32
CA ALA A 35 9.31 -25.47 35.00
C ALA A 35 9.77 -24.32 34.09
N ILE A 36 10.12 -24.62 32.83
CA ILE A 36 10.51 -23.62 31.84
C ILE A 36 9.36 -22.66 31.57
N ASN A 37 8.13 -23.18 31.38
CA ASN A 37 6.96 -22.34 31.14
C ASN A 37 6.65 -21.42 32.34
N ARG A 38 6.81 -21.91 33.58
CA ARG A 38 6.65 -21.07 34.78
C ARG A 38 7.71 -19.98 34.86
N TYR A 39 8.97 -20.33 34.60
CA TYR A 39 10.09 -19.40 34.60
C TYR A 39 9.90 -18.30 33.53
N ASP A 40 9.50 -18.67 32.32
CA ASP A 40 9.26 -17.73 31.22
C ASP A 40 8.07 -16.80 31.52
N ASN A 41 7.06 -17.29 32.25
CA ASN A 41 5.92 -16.47 32.66
C ASN A 41 6.28 -15.48 33.78
N GLU A 42 7.20 -15.83 34.68
CA GLU A 42 7.69 -14.94 35.76
C GLU A 42 8.78 -13.97 35.29
N HIS A 43 9.49 -14.29 34.19
CA HIS A 43 10.55 -13.46 33.60
C HIS A 43 10.19 -12.82 32.26
N LYS A 44 8.90 -12.72 31.93
CA LYS A 44 8.44 -11.89 30.81
C LYS A 44 8.87 -10.44 31.05
N SER A 45 9.90 -10.01 30.32
CA SER A 45 10.26 -8.60 30.21
C SER A 45 9.09 -7.85 29.58
N LYS A 46 8.24 -7.28 30.44
CA LYS A 46 7.31 -6.24 30.01
C LYS A 46 8.15 -5.05 29.60
N ILE A 47 8.16 -4.73 28.31
CA ILE A 47 8.59 -3.43 27.82
C ILE A 47 7.67 -2.42 28.50
N HIS A 48 8.15 -1.78 29.56
CA HIS A 48 7.53 -0.57 30.08
C HIS A 48 7.81 0.53 29.05
N VAL A 49 6.85 0.73 28.15
CA VAL A 49 6.79 1.97 27.38
C VAL A 49 6.25 3.02 28.33
N ASP A 50 7.15 3.70 29.05
CA ASP A 50 6.79 4.94 29.72
C ASP A 50 6.67 5.99 28.62
N VAL A 51 5.44 6.18 28.14
CA VAL A 51 5.13 7.23 27.17
C VAL A 51 5.15 8.54 27.94
N ASP A 52 6.21 9.32 27.74
CA ASP A 52 6.25 10.71 28.18
C ASP A 52 5.10 11.45 27.51
N LYS A 53 4.04 11.73 28.29
CA LYS A 53 2.80 12.37 27.82
C LYS A 53 3.01 13.81 27.32
N ASN A 54 4.21 14.36 27.47
CA ASN A 54 4.58 15.69 27.00
C ASN A 54 5.40 15.70 25.70
N LEU A 55 5.71 14.54 25.11
CA LEU A 55 6.35 14.42 23.79
C LEU A 55 5.35 14.02 22.68
N VAL A 56 4.11 14.49 22.79
CA VAL A 56 3.14 14.41 21.68
C VAL A 56 3.57 15.42 20.62
N GLN A 57 4.55 15.01 19.83
CA GLN A 57 4.81 15.48 18.49
C GLN A 57 3.55 15.23 17.65
N GLU A 58 2.56 16.12 17.72
CA GLU A 58 1.44 16.13 16.76
C GLU A 58 1.94 16.27 15.32
N THR A 59 3.18 16.71 15.11
CA THR A 59 3.77 16.94 13.79
C THR A 59 4.31 15.67 13.09
N THR A 60 4.66 14.60 13.82
CA THR A 60 5.37 13.45 13.22
C THR A 60 4.43 12.31 12.77
N GLN A 61 3.25 12.14 13.39
CA GLN A 61 2.31 11.09 12.99
C GLN A 61 1.53 11.42 11.70
N GLU A 62 1.31 12.69 11.39
CA GLU A 62 0.63 13.09 10.14
C GLU A 62 1.51 12.86 8.90
N GLU A 63 2.82 13.09 9.00
CA GLU A 63 3.75 12.84 7.89
C GLU A 63 3.90 11.36 7.55
N GLU A 64 3.76 10.45 8.53
CA GLU A 64 3.82 9.00 8.29
C GLU A 64 2.54 8.43 7.67
N THR A 65 1.41 9.15 7.73
CA THR A 65 0.08 8.68 7.29
C THR A 65 -0.40 9.29 5.97
N GLN A 66 0.44 10.08 5.31
CA GLN A 66 0.10 10.78 4.07
C GLN A 66 1.16 10.55 2.99
N ASN A 67 0.72 10.41 1.73
CA ASN A 67 1.62 10.41 0.58
C ASN A 67 1.77 11.87 0.08
N LYS A 68 2.99 12.31 -0.21
CA LYS A 68 3.24 13.57 -0.92
C LYS A 68 3.22 13.31 -2.42
N ILE A 69 2.38 14.05 -3.15
CA ILE A 69 2.28 13.93 -4.62
C ILE A 69 2.44 15.29 -5.28
N SER A 70 3.06 15.31 -6.45
CA SER A 70 3.19 16.51 -7.28
C SER A 70 2.04 16.59 -8.28
N ILE A 71 1.32 17.71 -8.25
CA ILE A 71 0.25 18.05 -9.18
C ILE A 71 0.51 19.40 -9.83
N PHE A 72 -0.03 19.61 -11.02
CA PHE A 72 -0.13 20.94 -11.61
C PHE A 72 -1.51 21.53 -11.32
N VAL A 73 -1.56 22.82 -11.02
CA VAL A 73 -2.80 23.56 -10.76
C VAL A 73 -2.77 24.84 -11.56
N TYR A 74 -3.85 25.09 -12.30
CA TYR A 74 -4.06 26.37 -12.98
C TYR A 74 -4.54 27.43 -11.98
N ASP A 75 -3.96 28.61 -12.05
CA ASP A 75 -4.35 29.77 -11.26
C ASP A 75 -5.00 30.83 -12.16
N PRO A 76 -6.32 31.10 -12.04
CA PRO A 76 -7.00 32.10 -12.85
C PRO A 76 -6.51 33.53 -12.64
N ALA A 77 -5.94 33.86 -11.47
CA ALA A 77 -5.48 35.21 -11.17
C ALA A 77 -4.18 35.53 -11.91
N THR A 78 -3.28 34.55 -12.01
CA THR A 78 -1.99 34.70 -12.72
C THR A 78 -2.00 34.15 -14.13
N ARG A 79 -3.04 33.40 -14.50
CA ARG A 79 -3.20 32.71 -15.79
C ARG A 79 -2.08 31.72 -16.08
N THR A 80 -1.55 31.09 -15.04
CA THR A 80 -0.43 30.15 -15.15
C THR A 80 -0.76 28.80 -14.53
N VAL A 81 -0.19 27.75 -15.12
CA VAL A 81 -0.24 26.39 -14.58
C VAL A 81 1.06 26.15 -13.83
N ASN A 82 0.97 25.96 -12.51
CA ASN A 82 2.14 25.80 -11.65
C ASN A 82 2.12 24.44 -10.96
N GLU A 83 3.31 23.87 -10.76
CA GLU A 83 3.48 22.66 -9.97
C GLU A 83 3.31 22.96 -8.48
N ARG A 84 2.63 22.07 -7.77
CA ARG A 84 2.40 22.12 -6.33
C ARG A 84 2.54 20.72 -5.75
N GLU A 85 3.17 20.64 -4.59
CA GLU A 85 3.16 19.42 -3.78
C GLU A 85 1.94 19.44 -2.86
N ILE A 86 1.18 18.35 -2.86
CA ILE A 86 0.03 18.18 -1.98
C ILE A 86 0.14 16.88 -1.21
N THR A 87 -0.54 16.81 -0.07
CA THR A 87 -0.68 15.58 0.71
C THR A 87 -1.99 14.89 0.37
N VAL A 88 -1.93 13.58 0.17
CA VAL A 88 -3.10 12.71 -0.01
C VAL A 88 -3.07 11.58 1.01
N PRO A 89 -4.22 11.00 1.38
CA PRO A 89 -4.27 9.86 2.30
C PRO A 89 -3.35 8.74 1.83
N ARG A 90 -2.64 8.09 2.75
CA ARG A 90 -1.71 7.02 2.42
C ARG A 90 -2.41 5.88 1.67
N GLN A 91 -1.88 5.58 0.50
CA GLN A 91 -2.28 4.47 -0.35
C GLN A 91 -1.03 3.77 -0.87
N MET A 92 -1.06 2.43 -0.97
CA MET A 92 0.08 1.66 -1.50
C MET A 92 0.34 1.96 -2.98
N ASN A 93 -0.73 2.14 -3.76
CA ASN A 93 -0.66 2.40 -5.18
C ASN A 93 -1.47 3.65 -5.48
N LEU A 94 -0.78 4.75 -5.76
CA LEU A 94 -1.41 5.95 -6.29
C LEU A 94 -1.83 5.70 -7.73
N ILE A 95 -3.07 6.05 -8.06
CA ILE A 95 -3.62 5.93 -9.41
C ILE A 95 -3.96 7.31 -9.96
N GLU A 96 -4.21 7.41 -11.26
CA GLU A 96 -4.48 8.65 -11.98
C GLU A 96 -5.60 9.47 -11.31
N GLY A 97 -6.61 8.78 -10.76
CA GLY A 97 -7.72 9.38 -10.04
C GLY A 97 -7.33 10.16 -8.78
N ASP A 98 -6.28 9.75 -8.05
CA ASP A 98 -5.83 10.46 -6.84
C ASP A 98 -5.24 11.81 -7.20
N PHE A 99 -4.44 11.86 -8.27
CA PHE A 99 -3.88 13.10 -8.80
C PHE A 99 -4.98 14.03 -9.33
N ILE A 100 -5.94 13.52 -10.10
CA ILE A 100 -7.05 14.32 -10.65
C ILE A 100 -7.92 14.90 -9.53
N ASN A 101 -8.25 14.10 -8.52
CA ASN A 101 -8.95 14.58 -7.33
C ASN A 101 -8.13 15.63 -6.57
N GLY A 102 -6.80 15.45 -6.50
CA GLY A 102 -5.88 16.46 -5.98
C GLY A 102 -6.00 17.80 -6.69
N ILE A 103 -6.01 17.81 -8.03
CA ILE A 103 -6.18 19.03 -8.84
C ILE A 103 -7.52 19.68 -8.58
N ILE A 104 -8.62 18.91 -8.60
CA ILE A 104 -9.98 19.40 -8.35
C ILE A 104 -10.06 20.11 -6.99
N ARG A 105 -9.53 19.48 -5.93
CA ARG A 105 -9.55 20.04 -4.56
C ARG A 105 -8.70 21.30 -4.40
N ASN A 106 -7.67 21.48 -5.24
CA ASN A 106 -6.76 22.61 -5.17
C ASN A 106 -7.07 23.72 -6.19
N SER A 107 -8.15 23.58 -6.95
CA SER A 107 -8.59 24.54 -7.96
C SER A 107 -9.78 25.35 -7.43
N ASN A 108 -9.55 26.61 -7.07
CA ASN A 108 -10.55 27.48 -6.44
C ASN A 108 -11.75 27.88 -7.35
N TYR A 109 -11.65 27.62 -8.65
CA TYR A 109 -12.69 27.84 -9.64
C TYR A 109 -13.53 26.58 -9.93
N ILE A 110 -13.21 25.45 -9.27
CA ILE A 110 -13.97 24.21 -9.35
C ILE A 110 -14.95 24.15 -8.18
N THR A 111 -16.23 23.90 -8.48
CA THR A 111 -17.31 23.85 -7.50
C THR A 111 -17.50 22.45 -6.92
N GLU A 112 -18.16 22.31 -5.77
CA GLU A 112 -18.33 21.01 -5.07
C GLU A 112 -19.11 19.96 -5.87
N ASP A 113 -19.95 20.40 -6.81
CA ASP A 113 -20.70 19.52 -7.70
C ASP A 113 -19.84 18.99 -8.85
N MET A 114 -18.71 19.61 -9.17
CA MET A 114 -17.77 19.14 -10.19
C MET A 114 -16.92 18.00 -9.64
N LYS A 115 -17.18 16.77 -10.12
CA LYS A 115 -16.58 15.54 -9.59
C LYS A 115 -15.93 14.70 -10.67
N PHE A 116 -14.75 14.19 -10.34
CA PHE A 116 -14.12 13.10 -11.06
C PHE A 116 -15.00 11.84 -10.99
N ARG A 117 -15.09 11.11 -12.10
CA ARG A 117 -15.85 9.85 -12.19
C ARG A 117 -14.94 8.64 -12.29
N SER A 118 -14.03 8.65 -13.26
CA SER A 118 -13.10 7.55 -13.49
C SER A 118 -11.94 7.97 -14.38
N ALA A 119 -10.84 7.23 -14.31
CA ALA A 119 -9.72 7.31 -15.22
C ALA A 119 -9.36 5.88 -15.64
N TYR A 120 -9.09 5.68 -16.92
CA TYR A 120 -8.67 4.38 -17.43
C TYR A 120 -7.81 4.54 -18.68
N ASN A 121 -6.89 3.61 -18.86
CA ASN A 121 -5.93 3.66 -19.95
C ASN A 121 -6.43 2.84 -21.15
N LEU A 122 -6.46 3.46 -22.32
CA LEU A 122 -6.79 2.83 -23.59
C LEU A 122 -5.68 3.10 -24.60
N ARG A 123 -5.52 2.17 -25.54
CA ARG A 123 -4.65 2.37 -26.70
C ARG A 123 -5.50 2.95 -27.83
N ILE A 124 -5.36 4.23 -28.10
CA ILE A 124 -6.06 4.96 -29.18
C ILE A 124 -5.02 5.29 -30.24
N ASP A 125 -5.24 4.86 -31.48
CA ASP A 125 -4.29 5.08 -32.59
C ASP A 125 -2.85 4.66 -32.24
N ASN A 126 -2.73 3.54 -31.52
CA ASN A 126 -1.49 2.97 -31.01
C ASN A 126 -0.75 3.78 -29.91
N VAL A 127 -1.36 4.85 -29.41
CA VAL A 127 -0.88 5.72 -28.33
C VAL A 127 -1.53 5.32 -27.01
N ASN A 128 -0.72 5.11 -25.96
CA ASN A 128 -1.25 4.81 -24.63
C ASN A 128 -1.86 6.10 -24.02
N THR A 129 -3.17 6.13 -23.93
CA THR A 129 -3.96 7.31 -23.62
C THR A 129 -4.75 7.09 -22.33
N THR A 130 -4.60 7.98 -21.36
CA THR A 130 -5.48 8.03 -20.19
C THR A 130 -6.75 8.78 -20.55
N VAL A 131 -7.90 8.09 -20.49
CA VAL A 131 -9.21 8.72 -20.61
C VAL A 131 -9.70 9.11 -19.22
N VAL A 132 -9.88 10.40 -19.00
CA VAL A 132 -10.39 10.98 -17.75
C VAL A 132 -11.85 11.33 -17.94
N LYS A 133 -12.74 10.69 -17.16
CA LYS A 133 -14.16 10.98 -17.13
C LYS A 133 -14.52 11.88 -15.96
N LEU A 134 -15.21 12.96 -16.27
CA LEU A 134 -15.73 13.96 -15.35
C LEU A 134 -17.26 13.98 -15.40
N ASN A 135 -17.92 14.42 -14.34
CA ASN A 135 -19.38 14.51 -14.35
C ASN A 135 -19.90 15.72 -15.16
N ALA A 136 -21.21 15.72 -15.46
CA ALA A 136 -21.86 16.75 -16.27
C ALA A 136 -21.68 18.19 -15.77
N SER A 137 -21.44 18.41 -14.47
CA SER A 137 -21.19 19.75 -13.91
C SER A 137 -20.01 20.46 -14.57
N PHE A 138 -19.01 19.72 -15.07
CA PHE A 138 -17.88 20.30 -15.81
C PHE A 138 -18.28 20.96 -17.14
N ALA A 139 -19.47 20.68 -17.68
CA ALA A 139 -19.97 21.36 -18.87
C ALA A 139 -20.12 22.88 -18.65
N ASN A 140 -20.35 23.32 -17.41
CA ASN A 140 -20.36 24.75 -17.08
C ASN A 140 -18.96 25.37 -17.14
N LEU A 141 -17.93 24.64 -16.67
CA LEU A 141 -16.55 25.07 -16.78
C LEU A 141 -16.14 25.23 -18.25
N LYS A 142 -16.55 24.30 -19.12
CA LYS A 142 -16.23 24.33 -20.56
C LYS A 142 -16.78 25.54 -21.31
N LYS A 143 -17.81 26.22 -20.77
CA LYS A 143 -18.30 27.51 -21.31
C LYS A 143 -17.28 28.63 -21.14
N ASP A 144 -16.40 28.52 -20.16
CA ASP A 144 -15.23 29.37 -19.98
C ASP A 144 -13.99 28.66 -20.54
N ALA A 145 -13.61 29.03 -21.76
CA ALA A 145 -12.50 28.41 -22.44
C ALA A 145 -11.17 28.60 -21.70
N GLU A 146 -10.97 29.72 -21.00
CA GLU A 146 -9.72 29.99 -20.28
C GLU A 146 -9.58 29.05 -19.09
N LEU A 147 -10.62 28.98 -18.25
CA LEU A 147 -10.64 28.10 -17.08
C LEU A 147 -10.57 26.62 -17.48
N TYR A 148 -11.34 26.22 -18.49
CA TYR A 148 -11.36 24.82 -18.95
C TYR A 148 -10.04 24.38 -19.56
N ASN A 149 -9.41 25.23 -20.38
CA ASN A 149 -8.11 24.90 -20.97
C ASN A 149 -7.02 24.86 -19.90
N GLY A 150 -7.03 25.80 -18.94
CA GLY A 150 -6.13 25.78 -17.80
C GLY A 150 -6.25 24.50 -16.98
N PHE A 151 -7.48 24.10 -16.64
CA PHE A 151 -7.76 22.83 -15.96
C PHE A 151 -7.29 21.63 -16.78
N SER A 152 -7.59 21.60 -18.08
CA SER A 152 -7.21 20.50 -18.98
C SER A 152 -5.69 20.35 -19.08
N GLN A 153 -4.97 21.47 -19.15
CA GLN A 153 -3.51 21.51 -19.15
C GLN A 153 -2.94 21.02 -17.82
N ALA A 154 -3.53 21.44 -16.69
CA ALA A 154 -3.13 20.99 -15.36
C ALA A 154 -3.27 19.46 -15.20
N VAL A 155 -4.41 18.89 -15.63
CA VAL A 155 -4.62 17.44 -15.64
C VAL A 155 -3.60 16.74 -16.55
N THR A 156 -3.44 17.24 -17.78
CA THR A 156 -2.52 16.64 -18.77
C THR A 156 -1.08 16.61 -18.26
N ASN A 157 -0.57 17.75 -17.78
CA ASN A 157 0.80 17.86 -17.28
C ASN A 157 1.03 16.94 -16.08
N THR A 158 0.04 16.84 -15.18
CA THR A 158 0.14 15.99 -13.99
C THR A 158 0.23 14.52 -14.36
N ILE A 159 -0.64 14.05 -15.26
CA ILE A 159 -0.65 12.64 -15.67
C ILE A 159 0.63 12.29 -16.43
N LEU A 160 1.03 13.11 -17.42
CA LEU A 160 2.24 12.83 -18.21
C LEU A 160 3.51 12.85 -17.37
N LYS A 161 3.56 13.68 -16.32
CA LYS A 161 4.71 13.73 -15.39
C LYS A 161 4.78 12.51 -14.47
N ASN A 162 3.65 12.06 -13.93
CA ASN A 162 3.63 11.03 -12.89
C ASN A 162 3.45 9.60 -13.44
N PHE A 163 2.96 9.44 -14.68
CA PHE A 163 2.73 8.14 -15.31
C PHE A 163 3.51 8.03 -16.63
N PRO A 164 4.80 7.64 -16.59
CA PRO A 164 5.69 7.68 -17.76
C PRO A 164 5.29 6.76 -18.92
N ASN A 165 4.41 5.79 -18.65
CA ASN A 165 3.87 4.90 -19.69
C ASN A 165 2.73 5.55 -20.49
N ILE A 166 2.19 6.68 -20.03
CA ILE A 166 1.11 7.43 -20.68
C ILE A 166 1.70 8.47 -21.61
N GLN A 167 1.16 8.53 -22.82
CA GLN A 167 1.64 9.41 -23.88
C GLN A 167 0.62 10.51 -24.22
N SER A 168 -0.65 10.29 -23.90
CA SER A 168 -1.73 11.23 -24.18
C SER A 168 -2.80 11.18 -23.09
N VAL A 169 -3.54 12.26 -22.95
CA VAL A 169 -4.66 12.38 -22.01
C VAL A 169 -5.88 12.90 -22.76
N LEU A 170 -7.01 12.23 -22.59
CA LEU A 170 -8.29 12.62 -23.17
C LEU A 170 -9.29 12.88 -22.04
N ILE A 171 -9.78 14.11 -21.94
CA ILE A 171 -10.79 14.49 -20.95
C ILE A 171 -12.17 14.41 -21.58
N GLN A 172 -13.09 13.71 -20.91
CA GLN A 172 -14.48 13.51 -21.33
C GLN A 172 -15.43 13.95 -20.22
N ILE A 173 -16.47 14.69 -20.58
CA ILE A 173 -17.52 15.11 -19.66
C ILE A 173 -18.75 14.21 -19.89
N ASP A 174 -19.28 13.65 -18.81
CA ASP A 174 -20.48 12.84 -18.83
C ASP A 174 -21.66 13.64 -19.38
N GLY A 175 -22.42 13.04 -20.31
CA GLY A 175 -23.48 13.72 -21.05
C GLY A 175 -23.04 14.46 -22.31
N GLU A 176 -21.73 14.57 -22.61
CA GLU A 176 -21.28 15.05 -23.92
C GLU A 176 -21.28 13.90 -24.94
N THR A 177 -22.21 13.97 -25.90
CA THR A 177 -22.06 13.21 -27.15
C THR A 177 -20.93 13.83 -27.95
N ASN A 178 -19.87 13.07 -28.21
CA ASN A 178 -18.86 13.42 -29.21
C ASN A 178 -19.54 13.51 -30.58
N THR A 179 -20.09 14.67 -30.94
CA THR A 179 -20.37 14.99 -32.33
C THR A 179 -19.02 15.20 -32.99
N ARG A 180 -18.58 14.15 -33.71
CA ARG A 180 -17.46 14.21 -34.65
C ARG A 180 -17.62 15.33 -35.65
#